data_AF-A0A392QKV4-F1
#
_entry.id   AF-A0A392QKV4-F1
#
_cell.length_a   1.000
_cell.length_b   1.000
_cell.length_c   1.000
_cell.angle_alpha   90.00
_cell.angle_beta   90.00
_cell.angle_gamma   90.00
#
_symmetry.space_group_name_H-M   'P 1'
#
loop_
_entity.id
_entity.type
_entity.pdbx_description
1 polymer ?
#
loop_
_entity_poly.entity_id
_entity_poly.type
_entity_poly.pdbx_seq_one_letter_code
_entity_poly.pdbx_strand_id
1 'polypeptide(L)'
;VAMCNFPSVKDAADVAIATMMSGIQVSRVELLDEVQVKAINIANGKNFPESPTLMFEFIGTGEHGLNTVFLSIINKAVSFLMNPPHVPEKL
;
A
#
# COMPACT_ATOMS: atom_id res chain seq x y z
N VAL A 1 7.31 -3.64 -9.36
CA VAL A 1 6.78 -3.58 -7.98
C VAL A 1 6.93 -2.16 -7.48
N ALA A 2 5.86 -1.55 -6.97
CA ALA A 2 5.91 -0.24 -6.34
C ALA A 2 6.03 -0.40 -4.82
N MET A 3 6.81 0.45 -4.15
CA MET A 3 7.01 0.40 -2.70
C MET A 3 6.61 1.73 -2.06
N CYS A 4 5.96 1.68 -0.91
CA CYS A 4 5.50 2.86 -0.19
C CYS A 4 5.71 2.72 1.30
N ASN A 5 6.41 3.68 1.89
CA ASN A 5 6.64 3.73 3.32
C ASN A 5 5.50 4.50 4.01
N PHE A 6 5.16 4.08 5.22
CA PHE A 6 4.10 4.64 6.03
C PHE A 6 4.59 4.97 7.44
N PRO A 7 3.99 5.98 8.12
CA PRO A 7 4.34 6.32 9.50
C PRO A 7 3.98 5.21 10.50
N SER A 8 2.95 4.42 10.21
CA SER A 8 2.51 3.30 11.05
C SER A 8 1.95 2.13 10.23
N VAL A 9 1.92 0.94 10.85
CA VAL A 9 1.25 -0.24 10.29
C VAL A 9 -0.24 0.01 10.05
N LYS A 10 -0.89 0.79 10.91
CA LYS A 10 -2.29 1.16 10.74
C LYS A 10 -2.51 1.95 9.45
N ASP A 11 -1.68 2.97 9.19
CA ASP A 11 -1.78 3.78 7.97
C ASP A 11 -1.59 2.91 6.71
N ALA A 12 -0.63 1.97 6.76
CA ALA A 12 -0.43 1.01 5.68
C ALA A 12 -1.65 0.09 5.49
N ALA A 13 -2.19 -0.48 6.58
CA ALA A 13 -3.36 -1.35 6.52
C ALA A 13 -4.60 -0.61 5.96
N ASP A 14 -4.82 0.62 6.40
CA ASP A 14 -5.93 1.46 5.94
C ASP A 14 -5.83 1.74 4.42
N VAL A 15 -4.62 1.99 3.90
CA VAL A 15 -4.39 2.14 2.45
C VAL A 15 -4.58 0.82 1.70
N ALA A 16 -4.15 -0.31 2.26
CA ALA A 16 -4.38 -1.62 1.65
C ALA A 16 -5.89 -1.92 1.52
N ILE A 17 -6.67 -1.64 2.58
CA ILE A 17 -8.13 -1.77 2.57
C ILE A 17 -8.75 -0.86 1.50
N ALA A 18 -8.37 0.42 1.50
CA ALA A 18 -8.90 1.37 0.52
C ALA A 18 -8.55 0.96 -0.92
N THR A 19 -7.35 0.39 -1.13
CA THR A 19 -6.93 -0.16 -2.42
C THR A 19 -7.85 -1.31 -2.85
N MET A 20 -8.11 -2.28 -1.97
CA MET A 20 -9.03 -3.39 -2.25
C MET A 20 -10.45 -2.89 -2.57
N MET A 21 -10.93 -1.86 -1.85
CA MET A 21 -12.26 -1.28 -2.07
C MET A 21 -12.35 -0.37 -3.30
N SER A 22 -11.22 0.05 -3.87
CA SER A 22 -11.17 1.00 -4.99
C SER A 22 -11.58 0.42 -6.34
N GLY A 23 -11.66 -0.91 -6.46
CA GLY A 23 -11.88 -1.65 -7.70
C GLY A 23 -10.64 -1.76 -8.61
N ILE A 24 -9.48 -1.28 -8.15
CA ILE A 24 -8.22 -1.37 -8.89
C ILE A 24 -7.70 -2.81 -8.82
N GLN A 25 -7.36 -3.39 -9.98
CA GLN A 25 -6.80 -4.73 -10.05
C GLN A 25 -5.32 -4.72 -9.65
N VAL A 26 -5.10 -5.12 -8.40
CA VAL A 26 -3.76 -5.42 -7.87
C VAL A 26 -3.56 -6.93 -7.96
N SER A 27 -2.42 -7.35 -8.51
CA SER A 27 -1.99 -8.76 -8.46
C SER A 27 -1.63 -9.14 -7.03
N ARG A 28 -0.90 -8.26 -6.35
CA ARG A 28 -0.41 -8.50 -4.99
C ARG A 28 -0.25 -7.22 -4.19
N VAL A 29 -0.57 -7.31 -2.90
CA VAL A 29 -0.21 -6.34 -1.88
C VAL A 29 0.49 -7.09 -0.75
N GLU A 30 1.71 -6.70 -0.40
CA GLU A 30 2.44 -7.23 0.75
C GLU A 30 2.72 -6.10 1.74
N LEU A 31 2.55 -6.37 3.03
CA LEU A 31 2.91 -5.47 4.12
C LEU A 31 4.19 -5.99 4.78
N LEU A 32 5.18 -5.11 4.92
CA LEU A 32 6.38 -5.34 5.70
C LEU A 32 6.40 -4.36 6.88
N ASP A 33 6.60 -4.84 8.09
CA ASP A 33 6.91 -3.97 9.23
C ASP A 33 8.38 -3.53 9.22
N GLU A 34 8.72 -2.59 10.10
CA GLU A 34 10.08 -2.07 10.24
C GLU A 34 11.12 -3.15 10.57
N VAL A 35 10.73 -4.19 11.32
CA VAL A 35 11.63 -5.29 11.70
C VAL A 35 11.96 -6.15 10.49
N GLN A 36 10.97 -6.43 9.64
CA GLN A 36 11.15 -7.14 8.38
C GLN A 36 12.02 -6.35 7.40
N VAL A 37 11.81 -5.03 7.27
CA VAL A 37 12.64 -4.18 6.40
C VAL A 37 14.09 -4.13 6.91
N LYS A 38 14.29 -4.04 8.23
CA LYS A 38 15.62 -4.13 8.84
C LYS A 38 16.30 -5.48 8.54
N ALA A 39 15.57 -6.58 8.66
CA ALA A 39 16.10 -7.90 8.34
C ALA A 39 16.53 -7.99 6.85
N ILE A 40 15.75 -7.40 5.93
CA ILE A 40 16.10 -7.31 4.50
C ILE A 40 17.37 -6.48 4.29
N ASN A 41 17.50 -5.35 4.97
CA ASN A 41 18.71 -4.51 4.92
C ASN A 41 19.95 -5.30 5.35
N ILE A 42 19.87 -6.00 6.48
CA ILE A 42 20.98 -6.81 7.01
C ILE A 42 21.32 -7.97 6.07
N ALA A 43 20.32 -8.75 5.65
CA ALA A 43 20.53 -9.97 4.87
C ALA A 43 21.06 -9.67 3.44
N ASN A 44 20.66 -8.55 2.85
CA ASN A 44 20.91 -8.25 1.44
C ASN A 44 21.82 -7.03 1.21
N GLY A 45 22.37 -6.43 2.27
CA GLY A 45 23.20 -5.22 2.19
C GLY A 45 22.44 -4.03 1.58
N LYS A 46 21.17 -3.88 1.91
CA LYS A 46 20.29 -2.79 1.44
C LYS A 46 20.21 -1.70 2.50
N ASN A 47 19.76 -0.51 2.07
CA ASN A 47 19.50 0.64 2.94
C ASN A 47 18.09 1.20 2.67
N PHE A 48 17.09 0.33 2.70
CA PHE A 48 15.69 0.76 2.64
C PHE A 48 15.28 1.46 3.95
N PRO A 49 14.32 2.39 3.92
CA PRO A 49 13.78 3.00 5.14
C PRO A 49 13.12 1.94 6.04
N GLU A 50 13.65 1.76 7.26
CA GLU A 50 13.09 0.85 8.29
C GLU A 50 11.78 1.40 8.84
N SER A 51 10.72 1.22 8.07
CA SER A 51 9.37 1.73 8.33
C SER A 51 8.34 0.78 7.72
N PRO A 52 7.10 0.76 8.24
CA PRO A 52 6.01 0.01 7.63
C PRO A 52 5.91 0.30 6.13
N THR A 53 5.92 -0.75 5.31
CA THR A 53 6.05 -0.64 3.86
C THR A 53 5.01 -1.51 3.17
N LEU A 54 4.26 -0.94 2.22
CA LEU A 54 3.48 -1.72 1.27
C LEU A 54 4.24 -1.93 -0.03
N MET A 55 4.19 -3.16 -0.54
CA MET A 55 4.66 -3.53 -1.86
C MET A 55 3.48 -3.90 -2.75
N PHE A 56 3.35 -3.22 -3.89
CA PHE A 56 2.28 -3.43 -4.86
C PHE A 56 2.80 -4.05 -6.16
N GLU A 57 2.14 -5.11 -6.59
CA GLU A 57 2.30 -5.70 -7.91
C GLU A 57 1.00 -5.57 -8.70
N PHE A 58 1.06 -5.03 -9.92
CA PHE A 58 -0.10 -4.77 -10.76
C PHE A 58 -0.15 -5.73 -11.94
N ILE A 59 -1.36 -6.07 -12.39
CA ILE A 59 -1.55 -6.95 -13.54
C ILE A 59 -1.37 -6.15 -14.84
N GLY A 60 -0.45 -6.57 -15.70
CA GLY A 60 -0.40 -6.15 -17.11
C GLY A 60 -0.08 -4.68 -17.39
N THR A 61 0.36 -3.90 -16.40
CA THR A 61 0.69 -2.47 -16.59
C THR A 61 2.17 -2.29 -16.91
N GLY A 62 2.49 -1.69 -18.05
CA GLY A 62 3.81 -1.11 -18.29
C GLY A 62 4.11 0.06 -17.34
N GLU A 63 5.33 0.58 -17.33
CA GLU A 63 5.79 1.62 -16.38
C GLU A 63 4.86 2.84 -16.27
N HIS A 64 4.36 3.34 -17.41
CA HIS A 64 3.38 4.45 -17.45
C HIS A 64 2.03 4.09 -16.81
N GLY A 65 1.58 2.85 -16.98
CA GLY A 65 0.37 2.35 -16.33
C GLY A 65 0.54 2.22 -14.82
N LEU A 66 1.74 1.81 -14.38
CA LEU A 66 2.07 1.66 -12.96
C LEU A 66 1.95 3.01 -12.22
N ASN A 67 2.53 4.08 -12.78
CA ASN A 67 2.46 5.42 -12.19
C ASN A 67 1.02 5.96 -12.11
N THR A 68 0.22 5.70 -13.16
CA THR A 68 -1.17 6.17 -13.23
C THR A 68 -2.04 5.44 -12.20
N VAL A 69 -1.91 4.12 -12.11
CA VAL A 69 -2.66 3.29 -11.14
C VAL A 69 -2.23 3.64 -9.72
N PHE A 70 -0.94 3.83 -9.49
CA PHE A 70 -0.41 4.19 -8.18
C PHE A 70 -0.96 5.54 -7.68
N LEU A 71 -0.95 6.58 -8.52
CA LEU A 71 -1.55 7.87 -8.18
C LEU A 71 -3.07 7.77 -7.95
N SER A 72 -3.76 6.92 -8.72
CA SER A 72 -5.19 6.65 -8.51
C SER A 72 -5.47 5.98 -7.17
N ILE A 73 -4.63 5.03 -6.76
CA ILE A 73 -4.71 4.39 -5.44
C ILE A 73 -4.52 5.43 -4.34
N ILE A 74 -3.47 6.26 -4.41
CA ILE A 74 -3.22 7.27 -3.39
C ILE A 74 -4.39 8.25 -3.30
N ASN A 75 -4.90 8.76 -4.43
CA ASN A 75 -6.03 9.68 -4.42
C ASN A 75 -7.31 9.04 -3.87
N LYS A 76 -7.61 7.79 -4.26
CA LYS A 76 -8.78 7.08 -3.74
C LYS A 76 -8.62 6.67 -2.28
N ALA A 77 -7.43 6.29 -1.85
CA ALA A 77 -7.13 5.98 -0.45
C ALA A 77 -7.28 7.23 0.41
N VAL A 78 -6.72 8.36 -0.01
CA VAL A 78 -6.94 9.65 0.68
C VAL A 78 -8.43 10.01 0.72
N SER A 79 -9.17 9.83 -0.38
CA SER A 79 -10.62 10.05 -0.39
C SER A 79 -11.38 9.13 0.57
N PHE A 80 -11.02 7.85 0.65
CA PHE A 80 -11.61 6.87 1.55
C PHE A 80 -11.31 7.20 3.01
N LEU A 81 -10.09 7.63 3.32
CA LEU A 81 -9.70 8.03 4.68
C LEU A 81 -10.39 9.34 5.11
N MET A 82 -10.57 10.28 4.18
CA MET A 82 -11.25 11.55 4.47
C MET A 82 -12.78 11.39 4.54
N ASN A 83 -13.35 10.43 3.79
CA ASN A 83 -14.78 10.14 3.77
C ASN A 83 -14.99 8.62 3.86
N PRO A 84 -14.79 8.02 5.04
CA PRO A 84 -14.97 6.59 5.20
C PRO A 84 -16.43 6.23 4.90
N PRO A 85 -16.69 5.16 4.14
CA PRO A 85 -18.06 4.70 3.93
C PRO A 85 -18.71 4.45 5.27
N HIS A 86 -19.95 4.91 5.42
CA HIS A 86 -20.72 4.68 6.62
C HIS A 86 -20.94 3.17 6.75
N VAL A 87 -20.16 2.53 7.63
CA VAL A 87 -20.41 1.14 8.00
C VAL A 87 -21.71 1.18 8.82
N PRO A 88 -22.82 0.59 8.34
CA PRO A 88 -24.04 0.59 9.12
C PRO A 88 -23.72 -0.03 10.48
N GLU A 89 -23.98 0.73 11.54
CA GLU A 89 -23.90 0.25 12.92
C GLU A 89 -24.79 -0.99 13.00
N LYS A 90 -24.20 -2.11 13.44
CA LYS A 90 -24.80 -3.45 13.44
C LYS A 90 -26.29 -3.43 13.80
N LEU A 91 -27.12 -4.06 12.96
CA LEU A 91 -28.44 -4.58 13.35
C LEU A 91 -28.30 -5.65 14.44
#